data_AF-A0A9W9ZPR3-F1
#
_entry.id   AF-A0A9W9ZPR3-F1
#
_cell.length_a   1.000
_cell.length_b   1.000
_cell.length_c   1.000
_cell.angle_alpha   90.00
_cell.angle_beta   90.00
_cell.angle_gamma   90.00
#
_symmetry.space_group_name_H-M   'P 1'
#
loop_
_entity.id
_entity.type
_entity.pdbx_description
1 polymer ?
#
loop_
_entity_poly.entity_id
_entity_poly.type
_entity_poly.pdbx_seq_one_letter_code
_entity_poly.pdbx_strand_id
1 'polypeptide(L)'
;MVHQGKWRSFVQQIGRAGRDGKTSKAVLLFTGHHLRNCDQTINDYCSTTSGCLRKLMLADFGNTDYSTITCGHDCLHCHMDCLCEGKDGCTVKLPDLPEVQAKPDSPVQGRKVSKEHRKLLGELLIDLKDKLSFGLFSYLNPECTTAFASSLVKMVLNHYICFYFY
;
A
#
# COMPACT_ATOMS: atom_id res chain seq x y z
N MET A 1 -9.15 -8.07 3.10
CA MET A 1 -9.52 -8.37 4.50
C MET A 1 -8.66 -7.47 5.37
N VAL A 2 -9.27 -6.59 6.17
CA VAL A 2 -8.53 -5.65 7.04
C VAL A 2 -8.18 -6.39 8.33
N HIS A 3 -6.90 -6.58 8.61
CA HIS A 3 -6.44 -7.41 9.73
C HIS A 3 -6.25 -6.58 11.01
N GLN A 4 -6.92 -6.98 12.10
CA GLN A 4 -6.41 -6.79 13.46
C GLN A 4 -5.56 -8.01 13.80
N GLY A 5 -4.42 -8.13 13.10
CA GLY A 5 -3.81 -9.42 12.80
C GLY A 5 -2.83 -9.89 13.85
N LYS A 6 -3.06 -11.09 14.39
CA LYS A 6 -2.00 -11.88 15.02
C LYS A 6 -1.23 -12.65 13.95
N TRP A 7 0.10 -12.70 14.06
CA TRP A 7 0.95 -13.33 13.04
C TRP A 7 0.56 -14.79 12.72
N ARG A 8 0.35 -15.62 13.76
CA ARG A 8 -0.09 -17.02 13.58
C ARG A 8 -1.43 -17.15 12.87
N SER A 9 -2.34 -16.21 13.11
CA SER A 9 -3.65 -16.18 12.45
C SER A 9 -3.51 -15.87 10.96
N PHE A 10 -2.64 -14.92 10.60
CA PHE A 10 -2.32 -14.62 9.21
C PHE A 10 -1.78 -15.85 8.47
N VAL A 11 -0.77 -16.53 9.04
CA VAL A 11 -0.17 -17.74 8.44
C VAL A 11 -1.20 -18.85 8.27
N GLN A 12 -2.06 -19.07 9.27
CA GLN A 12 -3.13 -20.08 9.18
C GLN A 12 -4.15 -19.74 8.07
N GLN A 13 -4.47 -18.46 7.88
CA GLN A 13 -5.43 -18.03 6.87
C GLN A 13 -4.91 -18.24 5.46
N ILE A 14 -3.68 -17.82 5.17
CA ILE A 14 -3.07 -18.00 3.84
C ILE A 14 -2.83 -19.49 3.52
N GLY A 15 -2.56 -20.32 4.54
CA GLY A 15 -2.38 -21.77 4.40
C GLY A 15 -3.66 -22.55 4.08
N ARG A 16 -4.83 -21.89 4.00
CA ARG A 16 -6.08 -22.53 3.55
C ARG A 16 -6.16 -22.67 2.03
N ALA A 17 -5.41 -21.86 1.29
CA ALA A 17 -5.37 -21.92 -0.17
C ALA A 17 -4.54 -23.12 -0.66
N GLY A 18 -4.80 -23.60 -1.89
CA GLY A 18 -3.99 -24.64 -2.54
C GLY A 18 -4.14 -26.05 -1.97
N ARG A 19 -5.23 -26.34 -1.25
CA ARG A 19 -5.53 -27.70 -0.73
C ARG A 19 -5.79 -28.73 -1.84
N ASP A 20 -6.07 -28.27 -3.05
CA ASP A 20 -6.20 -29.08 -4.25
C ASP A 20 -4.84 -29.42 -4.90
N GLY A 21 -3.73 -29.01 -4.28
CA GLY A 21 -2.37 -29.21 -4.80
C GLY A 21 -2.01 -28.28 -5.95
N LYS A 22 -2.90 -27.36 -6.34
CA LYS A 22 -2.63 -26.36 -7.39
C LYS A 22 -2.00 -25.11 -6.79
N THR A 23 -1.19 -24.43 -7.59
CA THR A 23 -0.56 -23.16 -7.20
C THR A 23 -1.62 -22.14 -6.80
N SER A 24 -1.40 -21.49 -5.66
CA SER A 24 -2.26 -20.44 -5.12
C SER A 24 -1.44 -19.18 -4.81
N LYS A 25 -2.09 -18.02 -4.91
CA LYS A 25 -1.46 -16.72 -4.58
C LYS A 25 -1.98 -16.23 -3.24
N ALA A 26 -1.07 -15.80 -2.37
CA ALA A 26 -1.39 -15.10 -1.13
C ALA A 26 -0.96 -13.63 -1.25
N VAL A 27 -1.89 -12.70 -1.08
CA VAL A 27 -1.65 -11.25 -1.22
C VAL A 27 -2.07 -10.57 0.08
N LEU A 28 -1.14 -9.84 0.71
CA LEU A 28 -1.38 -9.04 1.90
C LEU A 28 -1.39 -7.55 1.50
N LEU A 29 -2.52 -6.88 1.69
CA LEU A 29 -2.68 -5.45 1.43
C LEU A 29 -2.69 -4.69 2.76
N PHE A 30 -1.79 -3.72 2.93
CA PHE A 30 -1.67 -2.95 4.16
C PHE A 30 -1.51 -1.45 3.90
N THR A 31 -1.89 -0.66 4.91
CA THR A 31 -1.60 0.78 5.04
C THR A 31 -1.10 1.01 6.46
N GLY A 32 -0.52 2.19 6.75
CA GLY A 32 -0.10 2.51 8.12
C GLY A 32 -1.22 2.38 9.16
N HIS A 33 -2.47 2.65 8.77
CA HIS A 33 -3.63 2.47 9.65
C HIS A 33 -3.94 0.99 9.94
N HIS A 34 -3.80 0.11 8.94
CA HIS A 34 -4.01 -1.34 9.14
C HIS A 34 -2.96 -1.93 10.09
N LEU A 35 -1.73 -1.44 10.01
CA LEU A 35 -0.59 -1.91 10.80
C LEU A 35 -0.65 -1.50 12.28
N ARG A 36 -1.34 -0.40 12.61
CA ARG A 36 -1.40 0.15 13.98
C ARG A 36 -1.89 -0.86 15.03
N ASN A 37 -2.78 -1.77 14.64
CA ASN A 37 -3.38 -2.78 15.53
C ASN A 37 -2.90 -4.20 15.20
N CYS A 38 -1.79 -4.36 14.47
CA CYS A 38 -1.18 -5.65 14.16
C CYS A 38 0.00 -5.94 15.09
N ASP A 39 0.30 -7.22 15.29
CA ASP A 39 1.50 -7.66 16.01
C ASP A 39 2.78 -7.09 15.37
N GLN A 40 3.81 -6.84 16.19
CA GLN A 40 5.11 -6.34 15.70
C GLN A 40 5.68 -7.22 14.58
N THR A 41 5.55 -8.54 14.67
CA THR A 41 5.99 -9.48 13.63
C THR A 41 5.32 -9.20 12.28
N ILE A 42 4.04 -8.79 12.25
CA ILE A 42 3.37 -8.41 11.00
C ILE A 42 3.94 -7.08 10.49
N ASN A 43 4.19 -6.12 11.38
CA ASN A 43 4.78 -4.84 11.01
C ASN A 43 6.18 -5.02 10.40
N ASP A 44 7.01 -5.85 11.03
CA ASP A 44 8.36 -6.17 10.57
C ASP A 44 8.31 -6.91 9.22
N TYR A 45 7.41 -7.88 9.09
CA TYR A 45 7.18 -8.61 7.84
C TYR A 45 6.76 -7.67 6.69
N CYS A 46 5.83 -6.75 6.95
CA CYS A 46 5.37 -5.77 5.96
C CYS A 46 6.43 -4.71 5.62
N SER A 47 7.31 -4.38 6.57
CA SER A 47 8.35 -3.35 6.41
C SER A 47 9.63 -3.89 5.78
N THR A 48 9.75 -5.22 5.66
CA THR A 48 10.93 -5.85 5.08
C THR A 48 10.97 -5.60 3.57
N THR A 49 12.12 -5.19 3.05
CA THR A 49 12.34 -4.87 1.63
C THR A 49 13.26 -5.85 0.90
N SER A 50 13.80 -6.84 1.61
CA SER A 50 14.79 -7.78 1.08
C SER A 50 14.63 -9.18 1.68
N GLY A 51 15.20 -10.17 1.01
CA GLY A 51 15.16 -11.56 1.48
C GLY A 51 13.83 -12.27 1.22
N CYS A 52 13.88 -13.60 1.16
CA CYS A 52 12.73 -14.43 0.81
C CYS A 52 11.63 -14.36 1.87
N LEU A 53 10.43 -13.90 1.48
CA LEU A 53 9.26 -13.82 2.36
C LEU A 53 8.86 -15.18 2.96
N ARG A 54 9.10 -16.30 2.27
CA ARG A 54 8.83 -17.65 2.79
C ARG A 54 9.81 -18.03 3.89
N LYS A 55 11.11 -17.69 3.73
CA LYS A 55 12.13 -17.93 4.76
C LYS A 55 11.87 -17.10 6.00
N LEU A 56 11.56 -15.81 5.82
CA LEU A 56 11.17 -14.92 6.92
C LEU A 56 9.96 -15.48 7.69
N MET A 57 8.98 -16.00 6.96
CA MET A 57 7.80 -16.58 7.58
C MET A 57 8.11 -17.85 8.37
N LEU A 58 8.93 -18.77 7.82
CA LEU A 58 9.31 -20.02 8.48
C LEU A 58 10.23 -19.82 9.68
N ALA A 59 11.11 -18.81 9.64
CA ALA A 59 12.05 -18.50 10.72
C ALA A 59 11.31 -18.23 12.04
N ASP A 60 10.14 -17.58 11.99
CA ASP A 60 9.31 -17.30 13.17
C ASP A 60 8.75 -18.57 13.84
N PHE A 61 8.68 -19.69 13.10
CA PHE A 61 8.28 -21.00 13.63
C PHE A 61 9.47 -21.86 14.08
N GLY A 62 10.67 -21.28 14.15
CA GLY A 62 11.89 -21.98 14.56
C GLY A 62 12.43 -22.94 13.49
N ASN A 63 11.94 -22.85 12.25
CA ASN A 63 12.45 -23.67 11.17
C ASN A 63 13.63 -22.95 10.49
N THR A 64 14.80 -23.56 10.57
CA THR A 64 16.06 -23.08 9.97
C THR A 64 16.48 -23.89 8.75
N ASP A 65 15.78 -24.99 8.47
CA ASP A 65 16.03 -25.83 7.31
C ASP A 65 15.20 -25.33 6.11
N TYR A 66 15.88 -24.61 5.22
CA TYR A 66 15.28 -24.08 4.00
C TYR A 66 15.55 -24.97 2.78
N SER A 67 16.03 -26.21 2.97
CA SER A 67 16.34 -27.15 1.88
C SER A 67 15.15 -27.43 0.94
N THR A 68 13.94 -27.32 1.47
CA THR A 68 12.68 -27.50 0.73
C THR A 68 12.19 -26.23 0.03
N ILE A 69 12.78 -25.06 0.33
CA ILE A 69 12.48 -23.81 -0.37
C ILE A 69 13.41 -23.69 -1.58
N THR A 70 12.88 -24.09 -2.74
CA THR A 70 13.46 -23.68 -4.02
C THR A 70 13.20 -22.20 -4.21
N CYS A 71 14.25 -21.39 -4.20
CA CYS A 71 14.13 -19.95 -4.42
C CYS A 71 13.88 -19.68 -5.91
N GLY A 72 12.63 -19.88 -6.36
CA GLY A 72 12.23 -19.87 -7.77
C GLY A 72 10.97 -19.03 -8.01
N HIS A 73 10.98 -17.78 -7.53
CA HIS A 73 9.93 -16.76 -7.73
C HIS A 73 8.63 -16.98 -6.97
N ASP A 74 8.64 -17.88 -6.01
CA ASP A 74 7.46 -18.23 -5.21
C ASP A 74 7.06 -17.16 -4.18
N CYS A 75 7.70 -15.98 -4.21
CA CYS A 75 7.31 -14.78 -3.48
C CYS A 75 7.81 -13.50 -4.16
N LEU A 76 7.24 -12.36 -3.77
CA LEU A 76 7.54 -11.05 -4.37
C LEU A 76 9.02 -10.68 -4.30
N HIS A 77 9.68 -10.80 -3.15
CA HIS A 77 11.09 -10.41 -3.03
C HIS A 77 12.02 -11.28 -3.90
N CYS A 78 11.82 -12.60 -3.91
CA CYS A 78 12.57 -13.48 -4.79
C CYS A 78 12.35 -13.19 -6.28
N HIS A 79 11.18 -12.65 -6.63
CA HIS A 79 10.91 -12.21 -7.99
C HIS A 79 11.65 -10.90 -8.31
N MET A 80 11.66 -9.94 -7.39
CA MET A 80 12.42 -8.67 -7.55
C MET A 80 13.94 -8.91 -7.66
N ASP A 81 14.44 -9.92 -6.95
CA ASP A 81 15.84 -10.32 -6.98
C ASP A 81 16.17 -11.31 -8.13
N CYS A 82 15.23 -11.66 -9.03
CA CYS A 82 15.57 -12.61 -10.10
C CYS A 82 16.52 -12.00 -11.14
N LEU A 83 17.61 -12.73 -11.42
CA LEU A 83 18.51 -12.53 -12.56
C LEU A 83 18.07 -13.31 -13.81
N CYS A 84 16.77 -13.35 -14.07
CA CYS A 84 16.20 -14.15 -15.15
C CYS A 84 16.51 -13.49 -16.50
N GLU A 85 17.69 -13.76 -17.03
CA GLU A 85 18.17 -13.25 -18.31
C GLU A 85 17.68 -14.16 -19.45
N GLY A 86 16.48 -13.87 -19.98
CA GLY A 86 15.89 -14.60 -21.10
C GLY A 86 15.21 -13.67 -22.10
N LYS A 87 15.08 -14.11 -23.36
CA LYS A 87 14.47 -13.33 -24.46
C LYS A 87 13.01 -12.91 -24.20
N ASP A 88 12.30 -13.59 -23.31
CA ASP A 88 10.90 -13.32 -22.92
C ASP A 88 10.75 -12.71 -21.51
N GLY A 89 11.86 -12.40 -20.83
CA GLY A 89 11.85 -11.95 -19.44
C GLY A 89 11.37 -13.02 -18.44
N CYS A 90 11.07 -12.60 -17.22
CA CYS A 90 10.55 -13.51 -16.19
C CYS A 90 9.11 -13.97 -16.53
N THR A 91 8.92 -15.28 -16.70
CA THR A 91 7.62 -15.90 -17.05
C THR A 91 6.59 -15.92 -15.91
N VAL A 92 7.04 -15.72 -14.67
CA VAL A 92 6.18 -15.70 -13.48
C VAL A 92 5.46 -14.36 -13.39
N LYS A 93 4.16 -14.36 -13.63
CA LYS A 93 3.33 -13.16 -13.51
C LYS A 93 3.00 -12.86 -12.05
N LEU A 94 3.32 -11.65 -11.61
CA LEU A 94 2.83 -11.11 -10.35
C LEU A 94 1.29 -11.12 -10.33
N PRO A 95 0.64 -11.20 -9.15
CA PRO A 95 -0.81 -11.05 -9.08
C PRO A 95 -1.19 -9.70 -9.68
N ASP A 96 -2.15 -9.69 -10.61
CA ASP A 96 -2.77 -8.46 -11.07
C ASP A 96 -3.48 -7.84 -9.87
N LEU A 97 -2.86 -6.79 -9.31
CA LEU A 97 -3.57 -5.91 -8.38
C LEU A 97 -4.68 -5.26 -9.21
N PRO A 98 -5.91 -5.13 -8.68
CA PRO A 98 -6.93 -4.36 -9.38
C PRO A 98 -6.32 -3.01 -9.72
N GLU A 99 -6.26 -2.69 -11.01
CA GLU A 99 -5.88 -1.36 -11.45
C GLU A 99 -6.77 -0.42 -10.64
N VAL A 100 -6.15 0.37 -9.76
CA VAL A 100 -6.75 1.65 -9.43
C VAL A 100 -6.90 2.28 -10.78
N GLN A 101 -8.14 2.47 -11.24
CA GLN A 101 -8.39 3.22 -12.46
C GLN A 101 -7.81 4.61 -12.23
N ALA A 102 -6.51 4.77 -12.49
CA ALA A 102 -5.97 6.02 -12.94
C ALA A 102 -6.73 6.24 -14.25
N LYS A 103 -7.73 7.13 -14.19
CA LYS A 103 -8.47 7.53 -15.38
C LYS A 103 -7.43 7.77 -16.49
N PRO A 104 -7.70 7.29 -17.72
CA PRO A 104 -6.78 7.49 -18.83
C PRO A 104 -6.39 8.96 -18.88
N ASP A 105 -5.10 9.23 -19.07
CA ASP A 105 -4.56 10.56 -19.37
C ASP A 105 -5.29 11.11 -20.59
N SER A 106 -6.44 11.74 -20.35
CA SER A 106 -7.00 12.72 -21.26
C SER A 106 -5.98 13.85 -21.37
N PRO A 107 -5.78 14.46 -22.56
CA PRO A 107 -4.92 15.62 -22.69
C PRO A 107 -5.35 16.63 -21.63
N VAL A 108 -4.48 16.85 -20.64
CA VAL A 108 -4.82 17.64 -19.47
C VAL A 108 -5.04 19.07 -19.95
N GLN A 109 -6.30 19.48 -20.00
CA GLN A 109 -6.68 20.85 -20.32
C GLN A 109 -6.27 21.72 -19.12
N GLY A 110 -5.01 22.16 -19.10
CA GLY A 110 -4.50 23.09 -18.12
C GLY A 110 -5.13 24.47 -18.32
N ARG A 111 -5.98 24.89 -17.37
CA ARG A 111 -6.50 26.27 -17.31
C ARG A 111 -5.58 27.12 -16.46
N LYS A 112 -5.07 28.27 -16.98
CA LYS A 112 -4.26 29.26 -16.23
C LYS A 112 -4.90 29.59 -14.88
N VAL A 113 -4.36 29.03 -13.80
CA VAL A 113 -4.78 29.29 -12.42
C VAL A 113 -3.99 30.50 -11.92
N SER A 114 -4.68 31.61 -11.67
CA SER A 114 -4.06 32.80 -11.09
C SER A 114 -3.80 32.61 -9.60
N LYS A 115 -2.99 33.49 -9.00
CA LYS A 115 -2.68 33.45 -7.56
C LYS A 115 -3.95 33.60 -6.71
N GLU A 116 -4.92 34.35 -7.22
CA GLU A 116 -6.21 34.61 -6.59
C GLU A 116 -7.09 33.36 -6.57
N HIS A 117 -7.16 32.61 -7.68
CA HIS A 117 -7.87 31.33 -7.72
C HIS A 117 -7.26 30.30 -6.75
N ARG A 118 -5.93 30.28 -6.61
CA ARG A 118 -5.24 29.41 -5.66
C ARG A 118 -5.57 29.77 -4.21
N LYS A 119 -5.60 31.07 -3.91
CA LYS A 119 -5.96 31.58 -2.59
C LYS A 119 -7.40 31.18 -2.23
N LEU A 120 -8.34 31.44 -3.15
CA LEU A 120 -9.75 31.08 -2.98
C LEU A 120 -9.95 29.57 -2.78
N LEU A 121 -9.26 28.74 -3.58
CA LEU A 121 -9.32 27.29 -3.42
C LEU A 121 -8.80 26.84 -2.05
N GLY A 122 -7.69 27.43 -1.58
CA GLY A 122 -7.16 27.16 -0.24
C GLY A 122 -8.15 27.53 0.86
N GLU A 123 -8.76 28.71 0.76
CA GLU A 123 -9.79 29.19 1.71
C GLU A 123 -11.02 28.25 1.73
N LEU A 124 -11.51 27.81 0.57
CA LEU A 124 -12.64 26.87 0.47
C LEU A 124 -12.33 25.49 1.06
N LEU A 125 -11.12 24.98 0.85
CA LEU A 125 -10.70 23.68 1.40
C LEU A 125 -10.54 23.73 2.92
N ILE A 126 -10.10 24.86 3.47
CA ILE A 126 -10.02 25.09 4.91
C ILE A 126 -11.43 25.19 5.50
N ASP A 127 -12.33 25.98 4.89
CA ASP A 127 -13.72 26.10 5.34
C ASP A 127 -14.46 24.75 5.32
N LEU A 128 -14.22 23.93 4.29
CA LEU A 128 -14.74 22.56 4.23
C LEU A 128 -14.17 21.68 5.36
N LYS A 129 -12.87 21.78 5.65
CA LYS A 129 -12.23 21.07 6.77
C LYS A 129 -12.86 21.46 8.10
N ASP A 130 -13.08 22.76 8.31
CA ASP A 130 -13.65 23.27 9.55
C ASP A 130 -15.11 22.84 9.70
N LYS A 131 -15.91 22.87 8.62
CA LYS A 131 -17.27 22.32 8.60
C LYS A 131 -17.32 20.83 8.90
N LEU A 132 -16.41 20.04 8.35
CA LEU A 132 -16.32 18.61 8.62
C LEU A 132 -15.83 18.31 10.04
N SER A 133 -15.11 19.24 10.66
CA SER A 133 -14.62 19.12 12.04
C SER A 133 -15.62 19.66 13.07
N PHE A 134 -16.62 20.43 12.62
CA PHE A 134 -17.62 21.03 13.49
C PHE A 134 -18.51 19.97 14.14
N GLY A 135 -18.58 19.97 15.47
CA GLY A 135 -19.37 19.02 16.25
C GLY A 135 -18.68 17.68 16.57
N LEU A 136 -17.46 17.46 16.08
CA LEU A 136 -16.67 16.29 16.44
C LEU A 136 -15.89 16.53 17.74
N PHE A 137 -16.35 15.94 18.83
CA PHE A 137 -15.56 15.78 20.04
C PHE A 137 -14.62 14.59 19.88
N SER A 138 -13.32 14.85 19.69
CA SER A 138 -12.32 13.80 19.50
C SER A 138 -11.31 13.78 20.65
N TYR A 139 -11.10 12.60 21.24
CA TYR A 139 -10.00 12.32 22.19
C TYR A 139 -8.63 12.17 21.50
N LEU A 140 -8.61 12.18 20.17
CA LEU A 140 -7.40 12.13 19.32
C LEU A 140 -7.30 13.41 18.47
N ASN A 141 -6.11 13.71 17.95
CA ASN A 141 -5.87 14.87 17.08
C ASN A 141 -6.95 14.95 15.97
N PRO A 142 -7.62 16.11 15.76
CA PRO A 142 -8.72 16.28 14.79
C PRO A 142 -8.36 15.92 13.34
N GLU A 143 -7.08 15.85 12.99
CA GLU A 143 -6.63 15.34 11.68
C GLU A 143 -6.91 13.83 11.48
N CYS A 144 -7.20 13.10 12.57
CA CYS A 144 -7.46 11.66 12.56
C CYS A 144 -8.95 11.30 12.37
N THR A 145 -9.89 12.24 12.50
CA THR A 145 -11.32 11.93 12.48
C THR A 145 -11.99 12.15 11.13
N THR A 146 -11.53 13.15 10.36
CA THR A 146 -12.09 13.47 9.05
C THR A 146 -11.25 12.90 7.89
N ALA A 147 -10.07 12.36 8.19
CA ALA A 147 -8.99 12.07 7.23
C ALA A 147 -8.60 13.28 6.34
N PHE A 148 -9.09 14.48 6.65
CA PHE A 148 -8.88 15.69 5.87
C PHE A 148 -7.87 16.59 6.56
N ALA A 149 -6.59 16.19 6.44
CA ALA A 149 -5.48 16.85 7.10
C ALA A 149 -5.02 18.12 6.37
N SER A 150 -4.38 19.02 7.11
CA SER A 150 -3.80 20.25 6.56
C SER A 150 -2.71 19.97 5.50
N SER A 151 -2.05 18.81 5.61
CA SER A 151 -1.10 18.28 4.62
C SER A 151 -1.77 17.94 3.29
N LEU A 152 -3.02 17.46 3.31
CA LEU A 152 -3.79 17.15 2.09
C LEU A 152 -4.13 18.44 1.33
N VAL A 153 -4.54 19.50 2.04
CA VAL A 153 -4.78 20.82 1.43
C VAL A 153 -3.51 21.34 0.75
N LYS A 154 -2.36 21.24 1.41
CA LYS A 154 -1.05 21.62 0.82
C LYS A 154 -0.69 20.77 -0.39
N MET A 155 -0.92 19.45 -0.32
CA MET A 155 -0.65 18.53 -1.42
C MET A 155 -1.53 18.83 -2.65
N VAL A 156 -2.82 19.07 -2.44
CA VAL A 156 -3.75 19.46 -3.50
C VAL A 156 -3.30 20.78 -4.14
N LEU A 157 -2.98 21.79 -3.33
CA LEU A 157 -2.47 23.08 -3.82
C LEU A 157 -1.14 22.98 -4.57
N ASN A 158 -0.31 21.98 -4.26
CA ASN A 158 0.98 21.75 -4.93
C ASN A 158 0.84 20.91 -6.20
N HIS A 159 -0.07 19.93 -6.24
CA HIS A 159 -0.34 19.13 -7.43
C HIS A 159 -0.85 19.98 -8.60
N TYR A 160 -1.65 21.02 -8.31
CA TYR A 160 -2.06 22.01 -9.32
C TYR A 160 -0.91 22.90 -9.83
N ILE A 161 0.29 22.88 -9.23
CA ILE A 161 1.47 23.61 -9.70
C ILE A 161 2.19 22.82 -10.82
N CYS A 162 2.19 21.48 -10.76
CA CYS A 162 2.91 20.65 -11.72
C CYS A 162 2.30 20.62 -13.13
N PHE A 163 1.11 21.19 -13.33
CA PHE A 163 0.48 21.35 -14.64
C PHE A 163 0.86 22.66 -15.37
N TYR A 164 1.86 23.41 -14.88
CA TYR A 164 2.35 24.66 -15.50
C TYR A 164 3.75 24.59 -16.12
N PHE A 165 4.41 23.44 -16.08
CA PHE A 165 5.72 23.25 -16.69
C PHE A 165 5.74 21.96 -17.51
N TYR A 166 5.06 21.95 -18.65
CA TYR A 166 5.46 21.30 -19.89
C TYR A 166 4.70 21.96 -21.04
#